data_AF-A0A841I2E0-F1
#
_entry.id   AF-A0A841I2E0-F1
#
_cell.length_a   1.000
_cell.length_b   1.000
_cell.length_c   1.000
_cell.angle_alpha   90.00
_cell.angle_beta   90.00
_cell.angle_gamma   90.00
#
_symmetry.space_group_name_H-M   'P 1'
#
loop_
_entity.id
_entity.type
_entity.pdbx_description
1 polymer ?
#
loop_
_entity_poly.entity_id
_entity_poly.type
_entity_poly.pdbx_seq_one_letter_code
_entity_poly.pdbx_strand_id
1 'polypeptide(L)'
;MLRASVVMIVIEVLLGFIPVLGPFMAGYFGGKFTRSAGEGLIAALLPALVLVGILWLIGTAAALPVVSTVAGLGILMLFVIYHVPLLLGAAIGGAVSKRQAPPERTDVL
;
A
#
# COMPACT_ATOMS: atom_id res chain seq x y z
N MET A 1 2.57 5.11 7.60
CA MET A 1 1.82 4.65 6.41
C MET A 1 2.26 5.39 5.15
N LEU A 2 2.11 6.72 5.03
CA LEU A 2 2.51 7.44 3.81
C LEU A 2 3.96 7.18 3.37
N ARG A 3 4.92 7.23 4.30
CA ARG A 3 6.34 6.92 4.02
C ARG A 3 6.54 5.49 3.48
N ALA A 4 5.78 4.53 3.99
CA ALA A 4 5.82 3.14 3.54
C ALA A 4 5.31 3.03 2.09
N SER A 5 4.16 3.65 1.79
CA SER A 5 3.57 3.67 0.45
C SER A 5 4.51 4.29 -0.59
N VAL A 6 5.17 5.40 -0.24
CA VAL A 6 6.16 6.03 -1.13
C VAL A 6 7.33 5.08 -1.42
N VAL A 7 7.86 4.39 -0.40
CA VAL A 7 8.94 3.43 -0.59
C VAL A 7 8.49 2.25 -1.47
N MET A 8 7.27 1.76 -1.28
CA MET A 8 6.71 0.69 -2.13
C MET A 8 6.66 1.13 -3.59
N ILE A 9 6.12 2.32 -3.89
CA ILE A 9 6.04 2.84 -5.26
C ILE A 9 7.44 3.00 -5.87
N VAL A 10 8.39 3.56 -5.13
CA VAL A 10 9.76 3.78 -5.64
C VAL A 10 10.43 2.45 -5.98
N ILE A 11 10.35 1.46 -5.09
CA ILE A 11 10.96 0.15 -5.34
C ILE A 11 10.22 -0.59 -6.46
N GLU A 12 8.89 -0.48 -6.54
CA GLU A 12 8.10 -1.07 -7.61
C GLU A 12 8.41 -0.46 -8.97
N VAL A 13 8.66 0.84 -9.06
CA VAL A 13 9.13 1.48 -10.30
C VAL A 13 10.53 0.99 -10.69
N LEU A 14 11.41 0.78 -9.71
CA LEU A 14 12.79 0.33 -9.95
C LEU A 14 12.91 -1.17 -10.26
N LEU A 15 12.13 -2.02 -9.58
CA LEU A 15 12.23 -3.48 -9.64
C LEU A 15 11.02 -4.16 -10.27
N GLY A 16 9.95 -3.42 -10.59
CA GLY A 16 8.71 -3.97 -11.17
C GLY A 16 8.88 -4.62 -12.53
N PHE A 17 10.05 -4.44 -13.17
CA PHE A 17 10.44 -5.18 -14.35
C PHE A 17 10.65 -6.69 -14.08
N ILE A 18 10.92 -7.09 -12.83
CA ILE A 18 11.02 -8.50 -12.44
C ILE A 18 9.65 -8.95 -11.90
N PRO A 19 8.92 -9.80 -12.63
CA PRO A 19 7.63 -10.29 -12.17
C PRO A 19 7.79 -11.03 -10.85
N VAL A 20 6.80 -10.90 -9.97
CA VAL A 20 6.76 -11.49 -8.62
C VAL A 20 7.80 -10.91 -7.64
N LEU A 21 9.10 -11.04 -7.93
CA LEU A 21 10.16 -10.63 -7.00
C LEU A 21 10.22 -9.12 -6.81
N GLY A 22 10.03 -8.33 -7.88
CA GLY A 22 10.04 -6.88 -7.78
C GLY A 22 8.94 -6.34 -6.88
N PRO A 23 7.66 -6.66 -7.16
CA PRO A 23 6.55 -6.27 -6.32
C PRO A 23 6.69 -6.83 -4.89
N PHE A 24 7.13 -8.08 -4.72
CA PHE A 24 7.35 -8.66 -3.39
C PHE A 24 8.38 -7.87 -2.57
N MET A 25 9.52 -7.53 -3.17
CA MET A 25 10.58 -6.76 -2.50
C MET A 25 10.12 -5.34 -2.18
N ALA A 26 9.39 -4.70 -3.09
CA ALA A 26 8.77 -3.40 -2.85
C ALA A 26 7.85 -3.43 -1.62
N GLY A 27 6.98 -4.44 -1.55
CA GLY A 27 6.10 -4.68 -0.42
C GLY A 27 6.87 -4.93 0.86
N TYR A 28 7.86 -5.83 0.83
CA TYR A 28 8.65 -6.19 2.00
C TYR A 28 9.44 -5.03 2.60
N PHE A 29 10.17 -4.27 1.78
CA PHE A 29 10.93 -3.12 2.26
C PHE A 29 10.04 -1.95 2.66
N GLY A 30 8.96 -1.70 1.92
CA GLY A 30 7.98 -0.69 2.29
C GLY A 30 7.25 -1.03 3.60
N GLY A 31 6.88 -2.30 3.79
CA GLY A 31 6.19 -2.81 4.97
C GLY A 31 7.00 -2.65 6.25
N LYS A 32 8.34 -2.69 6.19
CA LYS A 32 9.20 -2.44 7.37
C LYS A 32 9.05 -1.04 7.96
N PHE A 33 8.46 -0.10 7.23
CA PHE A 33 8.16 1.25 7.72
C PHE A 33 6.79 1.35 8.43
N THR A 34 6.05 0.25 8.57
CA THR A 34 4.77 0.20 9.31
C THR A 34 4.94 -0.46 10.69
N ARG A 35 3.91 -0.40 11.56
CA ARG A 35 3.94 -1.01 12.91
C ARG A 35 3.37 -2.43 12.96
N SER A 36 2.58 -2.83 11.98
CA SER A 36 1.95 -4.16 11.94
C SER A 36 1.71 -4.63 10.50
N ALA A 37 1.41 -5.92 10.35
CA ALA A 37 1.03 -6.52 9.07
C ALA A 37 -0.20 -5.84 8.44
N GLY A 38 -1.22 -5.53 9.26
CA GLY A 38 -2.41 -4.82 8.81
C GLY A 38 -2.12 -3.42 8.31
N GLU A 39 -1.28 -2.66 9.03
CA GLU A 39 -0.82 -1.34 8.55
C GLU A 39 0.00 -1.45 7.26
N GLY A 40 0.78 -2.54 7.08
CA GLY A 40 1.52 -2.84 5.87
C GLY A 40 0.60 -3.04 4.66
N LEU A 41 -0.44 -3.85 4.81
CA LEU A 41 -1.45 -4.07 3.78
C LEU A 41 -2.20 -2.79 3.40
N ILE A 42 -2.63 -2.01 4.40
CA ILE A 42 -3.28 -0.72 4.15
C ILE A 42 -2.34 0.23 3.41
N ALA A 43 -1.06 0.26 3.79
CA ALA A 43 -0.06 1.10 3.11
C ALA A 43 0.17 0.67 1.65
N ALA A 44 0.12 -0.63 1.34
CA ALA A 44 0.24 -1.16 -0.02
C ALA A 44 -0.98 -0.85 -0.89
N LEU A 45 -2.18 -0.80 -0.30
CA LEU A 45 -3.41 -0.43 -1.00
C LEU A 45 -3.57 1.08 -1.17
N LEU A 46 -2.93 1.89 -0.32
CA LEU A 46 -3.10 3.34 -0.28
C LEU A 46 -2.91 4.02 -1.65
N PRO A 47 -1.89 3.69 -2.47
CA PRO A 47 -1.72 4.30 -3.79
C PRO A 47 -2.89 4.02 -4.73
N ALA A 48 -3.40 2.78 -4.74
CA ALA A 48 -4.55 2.39 -5.54
C ALA A 48 -5.84 3.09 -5.05
N LEU A 49 -6.03 3.18 -3.72
CA LEU A 49 -7.17 3.89 -3.14
C LEU A 49 -7.16 5.39 -3.47
N VAL A 50 -5.98 6.02 -3.45
CA VAL A 50 -5.81 7.41 -3.88
C VAL A 50 -6.21 7.58 -5.35
N LEU A 51 -5.79 6.66 -6.22
CA LEU A 51 -6.19 6.67 -7.63
C LEU A 51 -7.70 6.55 -7.82
N VAL A 52 -8.37 5.67 -7.06
CA VAL A 52 -9.85 5.57 -7.06
C VAL A 52 -10.50 6.91 -6.70
N GLY A 53 -10.02 7.55 -5.63
CA GLY A 53 -10.52 8.86 -5.21
C GLY A 53 -10.33 9.94 -6.28
N ILE A 54 -9.16 9.97 -6.93
CA ILE A 54 -8.87 10.91 -8.01
C ILE A 54 -9.81 10.68 -9.20
N LEU A 55 -9.98 9.44 -9.63
CA LEU A 55 -10.89 9.11 -10.74
C LEU A 55 -12.33 9.48 -10.40
N TRP A 56 -12.77 9.21 -9.17
CA TRP A 56 -14.10 9.60 -8.71
C TRP A 56 -14.30 11.11 -8.78
N LEU A 57 -13.35 11.91 -8.30
CA LEU A 57 -13.40 13.37 -8.37
C LEU A 57 -13.46 13.88 -9.82
N ILE A 58 -12.61 13.35 -10.70
CA ILE A 58 -12.57 13.71 -12.12
C ILE A 58 -13.91 13.37 -12.80
N GLY A 59 -14.41 12.15 -12.60
CA GLY A 59 -15.68 11.74 -13.20
C GLY A 59 -16.86 12.51 -12.64
N THR A 60 -16.86 12.84 -11.36
CA THR A 60 -17.89 13.69 -10.74
C THR A 60 -17.88 15.08 -11.36
N ALA A 61 -16.69 15.68 -11.54
CA ALA A 61 -16.54 16.97 -12.23
C ALA A 61 -16.99 16.91 -13.71
N ALA A 62 -16.90 15.74 -14.34
CA ALA A 62 -17.35 15.49 -15.71
C ALA A 62 -18.81 15.01 -15.82
N ALA A 63 -19.60 15.08 -14.74
CA ALA A 63 -20.99 14.56 -14.68
C ALA A 63 -21.15 13.06 -14.99
N LEU A 64 -20.09 12.28 -14.78
CA LEU A 64 -20.03 10.82 -14.96
C LEU A 64 -19.60 10.09 -13.65
N PRO A 65 -20.22 10.36 -12.49
CA PRO A 65 -19.75 9.83 -11.20
C PRO A 65 -19.85 8.29 -11.12
N VAL A 66 -20.87 7.69 -11.73
CA VAL A 66 -21.06 6.23 -11.71
C VAL A 66 -19.99 5.54 -12.55
N VAL A 67 -19.72 6.05 -13.75
CA VAL A 67 -18.72 5.48 -14.66
C VAL A 67 -17.34 5.52 -14.04
N SER A 68 -16.94 6.66 -13.44
CA SER A 68 -15.64 6.77 -12.78
C SER A 68 -15.52 5.91 -11.53
N THR A 69 -16.60 5.77 -10.76
CA THR A 69 -16.62 4.86 -9.60
C THR A 69 -16.37 3.41 -10.05
N VAL A 70 -17.10 2.94 -11.07
CA VAL A 70 -16.95 1.58 -11.59
C VAL A 70 -15.55 1.36 -12.17
N ALA A 71 -15.03 2.33 -12.94
CA ALA A 71 -13.67 2.27 -13.48
C ALA A 71 -12.62 2.21 -12.36
N GLY A 72 -12.73 3.08 -11.34
CA GLY A 72 -11.83 3.09 -10.19
C GLY A 72 -11.86 1.78 -9.41
N LEU A 73 -13.05 1.27 -9.09
CA LEU A 73 -13.20 -0.03 -8.41
C LEU A 73 -12.64 -1.18 -9.25
N GLY A 74 -12.82 -1.15 -10.57
CA GLY A 74 -12.23 -2.11 -11.48
C GLY A 74 -10.70 -2.10 -11.43
N ILE A 75 -10.09 -0.90 -11.44
CA ILE A 75 -8.64 -0.74 -11.29
C ILE A 75 -8.15 -1.25 -9.93
N LEU A 76 -8.87 -0.95 -8.85
CA LEU A 76 -8.53 -1.45 -7.51
C LEU A 76 -8.61 -2.98 -7.45
N MET A 77 -9.63 -3.59 -8.04
CA MET A 77 -9.79 -5.04 -8.13
C MET A 77 -8.63 -5.68 -8.89
N LEU A 78 -8.30 -5.15 -10.08
CA LEU A 78 -7.16 -5.60 -10.88
C LEU A 78 -5.85 -5.44 -10.11
N PHE A 79 -5.66 -4.33 -9.41
CA PHE A 79 -4.49 -4.11 -8.57
C PHE A 79 -4.34 -5.24 -7.54
N VAL A 80 -5.40 -5.55 -6.78
CA VAL A 80 -5.37 -6.63 -5.77
C VAL A 80 -5.07 -8.00 -6.39
N ILE A 81 -5.65 -8.30 -7.56
CA ILE A 81 -5.47 -9.60 -8.24
C ILE A 81 -4.06 -9.75 -8.81
N TYR A 82 -3.52 -8.71 -9.45
CA TYR A 82 -2.21 -8.79 -10.12
C TYR A 82 -1.02 -8.50 -9.19
N HIS A 83 -1.25 -7.82 -8.06
CA HIS A 83 -0.19 -7.42 -7.13
C HIS A 83 -0.21 -8.24 -5.82
N VAL A 84 -0.66 -9.50 -5.88
CA VAL A 84 -0.58 -10.44 -4.74
C VAL A 84 0.83 -10.50 -4.13
N PRO A 85 1.93 -10.55 -4.91
CA PRO A 85 3.28 -10.58 -4.34
C PRO A 85 3.61 -9.31 -3.53
N LEU A 86 3.15 -8.13 -3.98
CA LEU A 86 3.30 -6.85 -3.27
C LEU A 86 2.58 -6.88 -1.92
N LEU A 87 1.33 -7.34 -1.90
CA LEU A 87 0.52 -7.43 -0.70
C LEU A 87 1.11 -8.42 0.32
N LEU A 88 1.60 -9.57 -0.16
CA LEU A 88 2.29 -10.55 0.68
C LEU A 88 3.58 -9.98 1.27
N GLY A 89 4.41 -9.34 0.43
CA GLY A 89 5.62 -8.66 0.87
C GLY A 89 5.31 -7.61 1.94
N ALA A 90 4.29 -6.78 1.72
CA ALA A 90 3.87 -5.73 2.66
C ALA A 90 3.39 -6.28 4.01
N ALA A 91 2.61 -7.36 4.00
CA ALA A 91 2.16 -8.02 5.22
C ALA A 91 3.34 -8.59 6.02
N ILE A 92 4.27 -9.28 5.37
CA ILE A 92 5.46 -9.86 6.00
C ILE A 92 6.40 -8.74 6.52
N GLY A 93 6.66 -7.72 5.70
CA GLY A 93 7.48 -6.58 6.06
C GLY A 93 6.93 -5.83 7.28
N GLY A 94 5.61 -5.65 7.33
CA GLY A 94 4.91 -5.04 8.47
C GLY A 94 4.90 -5.90 9.72
N ALA A 95 4.79 -7.23 9.58
CA ALA A 95 4.86 -8.17 10.71
C ALA A 95 6.24 -8.20 11.38
N VAL A 96 7.31 -8.11 10.59
CA VAL A 96 8.70 -8.21 11.04
C VAL A 96 9.25 -6.86 11.55
N SER A 97 8.50 -5.77 11.37
CA SER A 97 8.91 -4.43 11.81
C SER A 97 9.01 -4.34 13.33
N LYS A 98 10.23 -4.10 13.84
CA LYS A 98 10.53 -3.99 15.29
C LYS A 98 10.05 -2.68 15.94
N ARG A 99 9.25 -1.84 15.27
CA ARG A 99 8.68 -0.60 15.85
C ARG A 99 7.48 -0.87 16.79
N GLN A 100 7.58 -1.90 17.63
CA GLN A 100 6.52 -2.34 18.55
C GLN A 100 6.66 -1.85 20.00
N ALA A 101 7.64 -1.00 20.34
CA ALA A 101 7.75 -0.48 21.71
C ALA A 101 7.14 0.93 21.88
N PRO A 102 6.07 1.10 22.68
CA PRO A 102 6.03 2.19 23.64
C PRO A 102 7.13 1.96 24.68
N PRO A 103 7.90 2.98 25.09
CA PRO A 103 8.73 2.85 26.28
C PRO A 103 7.82 2.56 27.47
N GLU A 104 8.04 1.44 28.13
CA GLU A 104 7.52 1.20 29.46
C GLU A 104 8.01 2.37 30.33
N ARG A 105 7.07 3.18 30.82
CA ARG A 105 7.37 4.29 31.72
C ARG A 105 7.67 3.69 33.09
N THR A 106 8.89 3.21 33.29
CA THR A 106 9.38 2.71 34.59
C THR A 106 10.06 3.81 35.40
N ASP A 107 9.71 5.08 35.20
CA ASP A 107 10.34 6.21 35.90
C ASP A 107 9.28 7.17 36.46
N VAL A 108 8.58 6.75 37.52
CA VAL A 108 8.07 7.64 38.59
C VAL A 108 7.80 6.80 39.84
N LEU A 109 8.88 6.42 40.50
CA LEU A 109 8.96 6.32 41.96
C LEU A 109 9.69 7.58 42.46
#